data_AF-A0A955MHS5-F1
#
_entry.id   AF-A0A955MHS5-F1
#
_cell.length_a   1.000
_cell.length_b   1.000
_cell.length_c   1.000
_cell.angle_alpha   90.00
_cell.angle_beta   90.00
_cell.angle_gamma   90.00
#
_symmetry.space_group_name_H-M   'P 1'
#
loop_
_entity.id
_entity.type
_entity.pdbx_description
1 polymer ?
#
loop_
_entity_poly.entity_id
_entity_poly.type
_entity_poly.pdbx_seq_one_letter_code
_entity_poly.pdbx_strand_id
1 'polypeptide(L)'
;MAILGNFILAVAQILDIILFWLYWMILIRALISWVNPDPYNVIVQFLNRTTEPILQPIRRLLPPMGIDLSPIIAFFAILFLQTFLIASLKDIGYSMRTQSKRSQPAVIFQQTNQGSSLDESIY
;
A
#
# COMPACT_ATOMS: atom_id res chain seq x y z
N MET A 1 -12.06 -16.50 -0.86
CA MET A 1 -13.34 -15.80 -1.09
C MET A 1 -13.07 -14.51 -1.84
N ALA A 2 -13.65 -14.32 -3.03
CA ALA A 2 -13.33 -13.17 -3.89
C ALA A 2 -13.64 -11.81 -3.23
N ILE A 3 -14.72 -11.72 -2.45
CA ILE A 3 -15.13 -10.50 -1.74
C ILE A 3 -14.06 -10.08 -0.72
N LEU A 4 -13.57 -11.02 0.09
CA LEU A 4 -12.53 -10.75 1.10
C LEU A 4 -11.22 -10.29 0.44
N GLY A 5 -10.81 -10.93 -0.67
CA GLY A 5 -9.63 -10.52 -1.43
C GLY A 5 -9.76 -9.07 -1.94
N ASN A 6 -10.90 -8.72 -2.52
CA ASN A 6 -11.16 -7.35 -2.99
C ASN A 6 -11.16 -6.32 -1.85
N PHE A 7 -11.71 -6.68 -0.68
CA PHE A 7 -11.69 -5.80 0.50
C PHE A 7 -10.26 -5.51 0.97
N ILE A 8 -9.42 -6.53 1.09
CA ILE A 8 -8.00 -6.37 1.48
C ILE A 8 -7.26 -5.51 0.46
N LEU A 9 -7.49 -5.72 -0.84
CA LEU A 9 -6.89 -4.90 -1.90
C LEU A 9 -7.32 -3.43 -1.79
N ALA A 10 -8.59 -3.16 -1.50
CA ALA A 10 -9.10 -1.80 -1.32
C ALA A 10 -8.45 -1.11 -0.12
N VAL A 11 -8.32 -1.81 1.02
CA VAL A 11 -7.62 -1.30 2.21
C VAL A 11 -6.17 -1.00 1.90
N ALA A 12 -5.46 -1.94 1.25
CA ALA A 12 -4.07 -1.75 0.85
C ALA A 12 -3.91 -0.52 -0.06
N GLN A 13 -4.83 -0.32 -1.01
CA GLN A 13 -4.82 0.82 -1.91
C GLN A 13 -5.04 2.15 -1.18
N ILE A 14 -5.99 2.21 -0.25
CA ILE A 14 -6.24 3.43 0.54
C ILE A 14 -5.01 3.78 1.37
N LEU A 15 -4.40 2.80 2.04
CA LEU A 15 -3.18 3.01 2.82
C LEU A 15 -2.02 3.49 1.94
N ASP A 16 -1.87 2.92 0.74
CA ASP A 16 -0.84 3.32 -0.23
C ASP A 16 -0.99 4.80 -0.64
N ILE A 17 -2.24 5.24 -0.91
CA ILE A 17 -2.55 6.64 -1.25
C ILE A 17 -2.23 7.56 -0.06
N ILE A 18 -2.58 7.18 1.16
CA ILE A 18 -2.28 7.97 2.35
C ILE A 18 -0.76 8.13 2.53
N LEU A 19 -0.01 7.02 2.42
CA LEU A 19 1.45 7.03 2.51
C LEU A 19 2.09 7.88 1.40
N PHE A 20 1.56 7.81 0.18
CA PHE A 20 2.01 8.65 -0.94
C PHE A 20 1.84 10.15 -0.64
N TRP A 21 0.67 10.56 -0.14
CA TRP A 21 0.46 11.97 0.23
C TRP A 21 1.33 12.39 1.40
N LEU A 22 1.47 11.56 2.43
CA LEU A 22 2.35 11.83 3.56
C LEU A 22 3.81 11.99 3.13
N TYR A 23 4.29 11.16 2.20
CA TYR A 23 5.62 11.30 1.60
C TYR A 23 5.80 12.69 1.00
N TRP A 24 4.89 13.11 0.12
CA TRP A 24 5.00 14.43 -0.52
C TRP A 24 4.89 15.59 0.47
N MET A 25 4.02 15.49 1.48
CA MET A 25 3.90 16.53 2.49
C MET A 25 5.19 16.69 3.30
N ILE A 26 5.81 15.58 3.70
CA ILE A 26 7.08 15.60 4.44
C ILE A 26 8.21 16.12 3.55
N LEU A 27 8.21 15.76 2.25
CA LEU A 27 9.16 16.30 1.28
C LEU A 27 9.04 17.79 1.12
N ILE A 28 7.84 18.28 0.86
CA ILE A 28 7.60 19.72 0.73
C ILE A 28 8.00 20.43 2.02
N ARG A 29 7.66 19.90 3.20
CA ARG A 29 8.08 20.47 4.48
C ARG A 29 9.61 20.54 4.61
N ALA A 30 10.33 19.48 4.24
CA ALA A 30 11.79 19.44 4.27
C ALA A 30 12.40 20.48 3.32
N LEU A 31 11.92 20.55 2.07
CA LEU A 31 12.38 21.52 1.08
C LEU A 31 12.12 22.96 1.55
N ILE A 32 10.92 23.21 2.06
CA ILE A 32 10.52 24.52 2.57
C ILE A 32 11.43 24.91 3.76
N SER A 33 11.83 23.98 4.63
CA SER A 33 12.69 24.29 5.78
C SER A 33 14.05 24.90 5.40
N TRP A 34 14.56 24.63 4.20
CA TRP A 34 15.83 25.21 3.71
C TRP A 34 15.70 26.65 3.21
N VAL A 35 14.51 27.10 2.87
CA VAL A 35 14.27 28.46 2.35
C VAL A 35 13.68 29.41 3.40
N ASN A 36 13.54 28.95 4.64
CA ASN A 36 13.02 29.71 5.78
C ASN A 36 11.68 30.42 5.47
N PRO A 37 10.58 29.68 5.35
CA PRO A 37 9.30 30.21 4.87
C PRO A 37 8.68 31.17 5.88
N ASP A 38 7.72 31.98 5.42
CA ASP A 38 6.84 32.73 6.31
C ASP A 38 6.01 31.76 7.19
N PRO A 39 6.18 31.77 8.53
CA PRO A 39 5.47 30.88 9.44
C PRO A 39 3.96 31.16 9.50
N TYR A 40 3.50 32.34 9.07
CA TYR A 40 2.08 32.70 9.09
C TYR A 40 1.32 32.18 7.86
N ASN A 41 2.03 31.70 6.83
CA ASN A 41 1.41 31.15 5.63
C ASN A 41 0.54 29.93 5.98
N VAL A 42 -0.72 29.94 5.54
CA VAL A 42 -1.71 28.88 5.83
C VAL A 42 -1.23 27.51 5.36
N ILE A 43 -0.55 27.43 4.22
CA ILE A 43 -0.02 26.17 3.66
C ILE A 43 1.09 25.61 4.56
N VAL A 44 1.98 26.48 5.06
CA VAL A 44 3.07 26.11 5.96
C VAL A 44 2.50 25.61 7.30
N GLN A 45 1.52 26.33 7.86
CA GLN A 45 0.84 25.90 9.09
C GLN A 45 0.12 24.56 8.91
N PHE A 46 -0.56 24.36 7.78
CA PHE A 46 -1.22 23.10 7.45
C PHE A 46 -0.23 21.94 7.35
N LEU A 47 0.86 22.12 6.60
CA LEU A 47 1.93 21.11 6.46
C LEU A 47 2.51 20.76 7.82
N ASN A 48 2.88 21.77 8.62
CA ASN A 48 3.45 21.58 9.95
C ASN A 48 2.48 20.80 10.84
N ARG A 49 1.22 21.24 10.98
CA ARG A 49 0.23 20.58 11.84
C ARG A 49 -0.05 19.14 11.42
N THR A 50 -0.09 18.86 10.12
CA THR A 50 -0.42 17.52 9.61
C THR A 50 0.76 16.55 9.75
N THR A 51 1.98 17.02 9.55
CA THR A 51 3.18 16.16 9.59
C THR A 51 3.81 16.07 10.98
N GLU A 52 3.53 17.01 11.89
CA GLU A 52 4.12 17.03 13.25
C GLU A 52 3.84 15.77 14.08
N PRO A 53 2.63 15.16 14.06
CA PRO A 53 2.39 13.91 14.81
C PRO A 53 3.32 12.76 14.39
N ILE A 54 3.83 12.79 13.15
CA ILE A 54 4.76 11.80 12.61
C ILE A 54 6.21 12.20 12.90
N LEU A 55 6.54 13.49 12.72
CA LEU A 55 7.91 13.98 12.85
C LEU A 55 8.34 14.21 14.31
N GLN A 56 7.43 14.63 15.20
CA GLN A 56 7.76 14.92 16.59
C GLN A 56 8.28 13.69 17.35
N PRO A 57 7.68 12.49 17.26
CA PRO A 57 8.23 11.31 17.92
C PRO A 57 9.63 10.96 17.41
N ILE A 58 9.86 11.08 16.10
CA ILE A 58 11.15 10.84 15.48
C ILE A 58 12.18 11.85 15.99
N ARG A 59 11.82 13.14 16.04
CA ARG A 59 12.69 14.21 16.53
C ARG A 59 13.08 14.01 17.99
N ARG A 60 12.18 13.47 18.82
CA ARG A 60 12.46 13.13 20.23
C ARG A 60 13.44 11.98 20.41
N LEU A 61 13.52 11.07 19.43
CA LEU A 61 14.47 9.94 19.44
C LEU A 61 15.85 10.35 18.97
N LEU A 62 15.94 11.46 18.23
CA LEU A 62 17.21 11.96 17.71
C LEU A 62 17.90 12.88 18.74
N PRO A 63 19.24 12.87 18.78
CA PRO A 63 19.97 13.87 19.54
C PRO A 63 19.66 15.27 18.97
N PRO A 64 19.73 16.33 19.80
CA PRO A 64 19.55 17.69 19.33
C PRO A 64 20.65 18.02 18.30
N MET A 65 20.23 18.16 17.05
CA MET A 65 21.08 18.55 15.92
C MET A 65 20.65 19.94 15.47
N GLY A 66 21.58 20.74 14.94
CA GLY A 66 21.28 22.09 14.43
C GLY A 66 20.33 22.11 13.23
N ILE A 67 20.04 20.95 12.64
CA ILE A 67 19.07 20.74 11.55
C ILE A 67 18.13 19.59 11.90
N ASP A 68 16.89 19.68 11.44
CA ASP A 68 15.89 18.64 11.67
C ASP A 68 16.04 17.50 10.65
N LEU A 69 16.62 16.37 11.07
CA LEU A 69 16.75 15.16 10.26
C LEU A 69 15.52 14.24 10.33
N SER A 70 14.49 14.58 11.12
CA SER A 70 13.28 13.76 11.22
C SER A 70 12.56 13.50 9.89
N PRO A 71 12.51 14.44 8.91
CA PRO A 71 11.89 14.18 7.62
C PRO A 71 12.56 13.03 6.85
N ILE A 72 13.89 12.91 6.93
CA ILE A 72 14.65 11.86 6.24
C ILE A 72 14.30 10.49 6.80
N ILE A 73 14.24 10.37 8.13
CA ILE A 73 13.87 9.11 8.78
C ILE A 73 12.42 8.74 8.47
N ALA A 74 11.52 9.72 8.47
CA ALA A 74 10.14 9.50 8.09
C ALA A 74 10.00 8.99 6.65
N PHE A 75 10.83 9.47 5.72
CA PHE A 75 10.85 8.92 4.35
C PHE A 75 11.21 7.46 4.31
N PHE A 76 12.28 7.06 5.01
CA PHE A 76 12.68 5.66 5.05
C PHE A 76 11.59 4.79 5.68
N ALA A 77 10.93 5.28 6.72
CA ALA A 77 9.80 4.59 7.33
C ALA A 77 8.62 4.43 6.35
N ILE A 78 8.26 5.48 5.61
CA ILE A 78 7.18 5.42 4.61
C ILE A 78 7.54 4.45 3.47
N LEU A 79 8.75 4.52 2.94
CA LEU A 79 9.24 3.61 1.90
C LEU A 79 9.23 2.16 2.38
N PHE A 80 9.63 1.91 3.63
CA PHE A 80 9.53 0.60 4.24
C PHE A 80 8.08 0.13 4.33
N LEU A 81 7.15 0.96 4.79
CA LEU A 81 5.73 0.61 4.86
C LEU A 81 5.15 0.30 3.48
N GLN A 82 5.51 1.05 2.44
CA GLN A 82 5.05 0.79 1.07
C GLN A 82 5.60 -0.54 0.52
N THR A 83 6.91 -0.76 0.67
CA THR A 83 7.57 -1.95 0.09
C THR A 83 7.27 -3.22 0.88
N PHE A 84 7.07 -3.13 2.20
CA PHE A 84 6.81 -4.28 3.04
C PHE A 84 5.32 -4.46 3.34
N LEU A 85 4.68 -3.52 4.03
CA LEU A 85 3.30 -3.66 4.51
C LEU A 85 2.30 -3.68 3.35
N ILE A 86 2.36 -2.69 2.45
CA ILE A 86 1.40 -2.58 1.34
C ILE A 86 1.57 -3.74 0.36
N ALA A 87 2.81 -4.11 0.02
CA ALA A 87 3.08 -5.26 -0.84
C ALA A 87 2.50 -6.56 -0.24
N SER A 88 2.75 -6.81 1.05
CA SER A 88 2.23 -7.99 1.74
C SER A 88 0.69 -8.03 1.72
N LEU A 89 0.02 -6.90 1.96
CA LEU A 89 -1.44 -6.84 1.91
C LEU A 89 -1.97 -7.11 0.48
N LYS A 90 -1.31 -6.55 -0.55
CA LYS A 90 -1.68 -6.78 -1.94
C LYS A 90 -1.53 -8.26 -2.33
N ASP A 91 -0.42 -8.90 -1.94
CA ASP A 91 -0.17 -10.33 -2.21
C ASP A 91 -1.23 -11.22 -1.57
N ILE A 92 -1.57 -10.94 -0.31
CA ILE A 92 -2.65 -11.63 0.40
C ILE A 92 -3.97 -11.47 -0.37
N GLY A 93 -4.32 -10.24 -0.75
CA GLY A 93 -5.54 -9.96 -1.51
C GLY A 93 -5.62 -10.72 -2.84
N TYR A 94 -4.53 -10.78 -3.60
CA TYR A 94 -4.47 -11.52 -4.86
C TYR A 94 -4.54 -13.03 -4.67
N SER A 95 -3.89 -13.58 -3.65
CA SER A 95 -3.96 -15.01 -3.33
C SER A 95 -5.40 -15.46 -3.00
N MET A 96 -6.16 -14.65 -2.27
CA MET A 96 -7.54 -14.95 -1.90
C MET A 96 -8.53 -14.85 -3.07
N ARG A 97 -8.23 -14.00 -4.06
CA ARG A 97 -9.01 -13.87 -5.31
C ARG A 97 -8.80 -15.07 -6.23
N THR A 98 -7.58 -15.58 -6.31
CA THR A 98 -7.19 -16.63 -7.28
C THR A 98 -7.63 -18.04 -6.86
N GLN A 99 -7.73 -18.33 -5.56
CA GLN A 99 -8.28 -19.60 -5.07
C GLN A 99 -9.73 -19.86 -5.56
N SER A 100 -10.50 -18.81 -5.84
CA SER A 100 -11.86 -18.94 -6.37
C SER A 100 -11.92 -19.45 -7.82
N LYS A 101 -10.90 -19.22 -8.64
CA LYS A 101 -10.89 -19.62 -10.06
C LYS A 101 -10.23 -20.98 -10.34
N ARG A 102 -9.33 -21.45 -9.47
CA ARG A 102 -8.62 -22.72 -9.65
C ARG A 102 -9.45 -23.97 -9.37
N SER A 103 -10.57 -23.86 -8.65
CA SER A 103 -11.39 -25.02 -8.29
C SER A 103 -12.31 -25.55 -9.40
N GLN A 104 -12.38 -24.90 -10.57
CA GLN A 104 -13.33 -25.27 -11.63
C GLN A 104 -12.79 -25.93 -12.93
N PRO A 105 -11.48 -26.07 -13.25
CA PRO A 105 -11.13 -26.58 -14.58
C PRO A 105 -11.20 -28.11 -14.77
N ALA A 106 -10.85 -28.94 -13.77
CA ALA A 106 -10.50 -30.34 -14.08
C ALA A 106 -11.70 -31.29 -14.29
N VAL A 107 -12.86 -30.98 -13.70
CA VAL A 107 -14.02 -31.90 -13.71
C VAL A 107 -14.81 -31.81 -15.02
N ILE A 108 -14.83 -30.64 -15.66
CA ILE A 108 -15.61 -30.41 -16.89
C ILE A 108 -14.97 -31.12 -18.10
N PHE A 109 -13.63 -31.16 -18.19
CA PHE A 109 -12.93 -31.76 -19.33
C PHE A 109 -12.88 -33.29 -19.31
N GLN A 110 -13.18 -33.95 -18.19
CA GLN A 110 -13.25 -35.42 -18.12
C GLN A 110 -14.64 -35.96 -18.46
N GLN A 111 -15.71 -35.24 -18.13
CA GLN A 111 -17.08 -35.68 -18.43
C GLN A 111 -17.45 -35.50 -19.91
N THR A 112 -16.90 -34.50 -20.60
CA THR A 112 -17.15 -34.28 -22.03
C THR A 112 -16.52 -35.35 -22.93
N ASN A 113 -15.37 -35.93 -22.52
CA ASN A 113 -14.68 -36.97 -23.29
C ASN A 113 -15.13 -38.40 -22.97
N GLN A 114 -15.78 -38.65 -21.83
CA GLN A 114 -16.37 -39.97 -21.53
C GLN A 114 -17.76 -40.17 -22.16
N GLY A 115 -18.50 -39.09 -22.41
CA GLY A 115 -19.81 -39.17 -23.07
C GLY A 115 -19.71 -39.45 -24.58
N SER A 116 -18.62 -39.04 -25.25
CA SER A 116 -18.43 -39.23 -26.69
C SER A 116 -17.95 -40.63 -27.07
N SER A 117 -17.25 -41.34 -26.17
CA SER A 117 -16.75 -42.70 -26.43
C SER A 117 -17.83 -43.79 -26.40
N LEU A 118 -19.03 -43.49 -25.91
CA LEU A 118 -20.16 -44.43 -25.86
C LEU A 118 -21.05 -44.38 -27.11
N ASP A 119 -20.92 -43.34 -27.94
CA ASP A 119 -21.67 -43.15 -29.19
C ASP A 119 -20.93 -43.76 -30.40
N GLU A 120 -19.60 -43.86 -30.34
CA GLU A 120 -18.77 -44.46 -31.39
C GLU A 120 -18.79 -46.01 -31.42
N SER A 121 -19.29 -46.68 -30.38
CA SER A 121 -19.35 -48.16 -30.34
C SER A 121 -20.63 -48.76 -30.94
N ILE A 122 -21.53 -47.92 -31.46
CA ILE A 122 -22.86 -48.30 -31.96
C ILE A 122 -22.89 -48.37 -33.51
N TYR A 123 -21.81 -48.00 -34.20
CA TYR A 123 -21.71 -48.00 -35.67
C TYR A 123 -20.64 -48.97 -36.20
#